data_AF-A0A7J9KH94-F1
#
_entry.id   AF-A0A7J9KH94-F1
#
_cell.length_a   1.000
_cell.length_b   1.000
_cell.length_c   1.000
_cell.angle_alpha   90.00
_cell.angle_beta   90.00
_cell.angle_gamma   90.00
#
_symmetry.space_group_name_H-M   'P 1'
#
loop_
_entity.id
_entity.type
_entity.pdbx_description
1 polymer ?
#
loop_
_entity_poly.entity_id
_entity_poly.type
_entity_poly.pdbx_seq_one_letter_code
_entity_poly.pdbx_strand_id
1 'polypeptide(L)' 'MATSSPREDNVYMVKLTKQAERYEEMVMFMETVISTVPSSDELSVEERNLISITYKNIISAQCAS' A
#
# COMPACT_ATOMS: atom_id res chain seq x y z
N MET A 1 -7.43 20.24 13.23
CA MET A 1 -7.91 19.25 12.25
C MET A 1 -6.68 18.74 11.52
N ALA A 2 -6.36 17.45 11.65
CA ALA A 2 -5.19 16.89 10.99
C ALA A 2 -5.47 16.88 9.48
N THR A 3 -4.79 17.75 8.73
CA THR A 3 -4.74 17.67 7.28
C THR A 3 -3.60 16.71 6.95
N SER A 4 -3.80 15.42 7.17
CA SER A 4 -2.91 14.41 6.60
C SER A 4 -3.06 14.45 5.09
N SER A 5 -1.93 14.32 4.40
CA SER A 5 -1.97 14.28 2.94
C SER A 5 -2.71 13.01 2.48
N PRO A 6 -3.40 13.02 1.33
CA PRO A 6 -4.05 11.82 0.80
C PRO A 6 -3.06 10.65 0.63
N ARG A 7 -1.77 10.94 0.45
CA ARG A 7 -0.69 9.94 0.42
C ARG A 7 -0.50 9.28 1.79
N GLU A 8 -0.41 10.05 2.86
CA GLU A 8 -0.26 9.55 4.23
C GLU A 8 -1.48 8.74 4.67
N ASP A 9 -2.69 9.17 4.29
CA ASP A 9 -3.94 8.44 4.58
C ASP A 9 -3.96 7.08 3.91
N ASN A 10 -3.56 7.00 2.64
CA ASN A 10 -3.46 5.73 1.93
C ASN A 10 -2.38 4.81 2.52
N VAL A 11 -1.22 5.35 2.91
CA VAL A 11 -0.18 4.57 3.60
C VAL A 11 -0.68 4.06 4.96
N TYR A 12 -1.47 4.86 5.68
CA TYR A 12 -2.10 4.43 6.92
C TYR A 12 -3.14 3.31 6.68
N MET A 13 -3.97 3.43 5.65
CA MET A 13 -4.91 2.37 5.25
C MET A 13 -4.19 1.08 4.88
N VAL A 14 -3.09 1.13 4.12
CA VAL A 14 -2.26 -0.05 3.81
C VAL A 14 -1.77 -0.75 5.08
N LYS A 15 -1.33 0.02 6.08
CA LYS A 15 -0.88 -0.55 7.37
C LYS A 15 -2.03 -1.22 8.11
N LEU A 16 -3.23 -0.65 8.06
CA LEU A 16 -4.42 -1.21 8.69
C LEU A 16 -4.88 -2.50 7.99
N THR A 17 -4.98 -2.49 6.66
CA THR A 17 -5.37 -3.68 5.88
C THR A 17 -4.35 -4.81 6.02
N LYS A 18 -3.06 -4.46 6.15
CA LYS A 18 -2.00 -5.43 6.48
C LYS A 18 -2.25 -6.12 7.83
N GLN A 19 -2.60 -5.35 8.87
CA GLN A 19 -2.92 -5.92 10.19
C GLN A 19 -4.19 -6.78 10.15
N ALA A 20 -5.11 -6.47 9.25
CA ALA A 20 -6.35 -7.23 9.04
C ALA A 20 -6.20 -8.41 8.07
N GLU A 21 -5.00 -8.66 7.52
CA GLU A 21 -4.73 -9.70 6.51
C GLU A 21 -5.62 -9.59 5.25
N ARG A 22 -6.13 -8.38 4.94
CA ARG A 22 -6.98 -8.12 3.76
C ARG A 22 -6.12 -7.68 2.58
N TYR A 23 -5.51 -8.66 1.91
CA TYR A 23 -4.52 -8.41 0.87
C TYR A 23 -5.07 -7.78 -0.40
N GLU A 24 -6.33 -8.08 -0.79
CA GLU A 24 -6.98 -7.48 -1.97
C GLU A 24 -7.13 -5.96 -1.82
N GLU A 25 -7.65 -5.50 -0.68
CA GLU A 25 -7.75 -4.06 -0.39
C GLU A 25 -6.39 -3.40 -0.24
N MET A 26 -5.40 -4.14 0.28
CA MET A 26 -4.03 -3.64 0.41
C MET A 26 -3.44 -3.27 -0.96
N VAL A 27 -3.80 -3.96 -2.04
CA VAL A 27 -3.43 -3.57 -3.43
C VAL A 27 -4.08 -2.25 -3.79
N MET A 28 -5.40 -2.15 -3.59
CA MET A 28 -6.15 -0.97 -4.02
C MET A 28 -5.59 0.32 -3.42
N PHE A 29 -5.30 0.28 -2.11
CA PHE A 29 -4.68 1.43 -1.44
C PHE A 29 -3.27 1.70 -1.95
N MET A 30 -2.49 0.65 -2.23
CA MET A 30 -1.12 0.83 -2.71
C MET A 30 -1.03 1.32 -4.16
N GLU A 31 -1.94 0.90 -5.04
CA GLU A 31 -2.10 1.47 -6.38
C GLU A 31 -2.48 2.95 -6.32
N THR A 32 -3.31 3.32 -5.34
CA THR A 32 -3.65 4.72 -5.08
C THR A 32 -2.43 5.51 -4.62
N VAL A 33 -1.60 4.97 -3.71
CA VAL A 33 -0.33 5.61 -3.31
C VAL A 33 0.54 5.89 -4.54
N ILE A 34 0.78 4.88 -5.39
CA ILE A 34 1.60 5.03 -6.61
C ILE A 34 1.01 6.08 -7.56
N SER A 35 -0.32 6.08 -7.74
CA SER A 35 -1.02 7.02 -8.64
C SER A 35 -1.00 8.46 -8.12
N THR A 36 -0.93 8.65 -6.80
CA THR A 36 -0.84 9.98 -6.18
C THR A 36 0.57 10.56 -6.18
N VAL A 37 1.60 9.75 -6.44
CA VAL A 37 2.99 10.20 -6.51
C VAL A 37 3.22 10.90 -7.86
N PRO A 38 3.58 12.20 -7.87
CA PRO A 38 3.94 12.89 -9.09
C PRO A 38 5.13 12.20 -9.77
N SER A 39 5.21 12.24 -11.09
CA SER A 39 6.30 11.62 -11.87
C SER A 39 7.70 12.15 -11.50
N SER A 40 7.75 13.32 -10.86
CA SER A 40 8.96 14.00 -10.40
C SER A 40 9.37 13.65 -8.96
N ASP A 41 8.54 12.90 -8.23
CA ASP A 41 8.76 12.55 -6.83
C ASP A 41 8.99 11.03 -6.71
N GLU A 42 9.91 10.63 -5.84
CA GLU A 42 10.28 9.22 -5.69
C GLU A 42 9.46 8.56 -4.56
N LEU A 43 9.22 7.25 -4.73
CA LEU A 43 8.66 6.43 -3.67
C LEU A 43 9.67 6.32 -2.51
N SER A 44 9.19 6.59 -1.30
CA SER A 44 9.97 6.40 -0.09
C SER A 44 10.34 4.93 0.08
N VAL A 45 11.41 4.66 0.82
CA VAL A 45 11.84 3.30 1.16
C VAL A 45 10.71 2.53 1.85
N GLU A 46 9.92 3.20 2.69
CA GLU A 46 8.79 2.60 3.39
C GLU A 46 7.69 2.15 2.42
N GLU A 47 7.32 2.99 1.45
CA GLU A 47 6.28 2.70 0.46
C GLU A 47 6.71 1.55 -0.45
N ARG A 48 7.96 1.57 -0.94
CA ARG A 48 8.53 0.47 -1.74
C ARG A 48 8.52 -0.86 -1.00
N ASN A 49 8.81 -0.85 0.29
CA ASN A 49 8.75 -2.05 1.12
C ASN A 49 7.31 -2.54 1.28
N LEU A 50 6.36 -1.63 1.54
CA LEU A 50 4.95 -1.99 1.64
C LEU A 50 4.41 -2.55 0.31
N ILE A 51 4.83 -2.00 -0.85
CA ILE A 51 4.46 -2.52 -2.18
C ILE A 51 4.94 -3.95 -2.32
N SER A 52 6.21 -4.19 -1.99
CA SER A 52 6.83 -5.52 -2.08
C SER A 52 6.12 -6.56 -1.20
N ILE A 53 5.76 -6.17 0.03
CA ILE A 53 5.01 -7.03 0.95
C ILE A 53 3.62 -7.33 0.38
N THR A 54 2.96 -6.34 -0.18
CA THR A 54 1.60 -6.46 -0.74
C THR A 54 1.56 -7.49 -1.86
N TYR A 55 2.38 -7.32 -2.90
CA TYR A 55 2.39 -8.26 -4.02
C TYR A 55 2.89 -9.65 -3.63
N LYS A 56 3.89 -9.76 -2.76
CA LYS A 56 4.37 -11.08 -2.27
C LYS A 56 3.26 -11.85 -1.57
N ASN A 57 2.49 -11.18 -0.71
CA ASN A 57 1.45 -11.83 0.08
C ASN A 57 0.26 -12.30 -0.78
N ILE A 58 -0.09 -11.57 -1.83
CA ILE A 58 -1.16 -11.96 -2.76
C ILE A 58 -0.79 -13.20 -3.54
N ILE A 59 0.43 -13.22 -4.10
CA ILE A 59 0.93 -14.40 -4.82
C ILE A 59 0.98 -15.59 -3.86
N SER A 60 1.43 -15.40 -2.62
CA SER A 60 1.46 -16.45 -1.61
C SER A 60 0.06 -16.97 -1.24
N ALA A 61 -0.94 -16.08 -1.11
CA ALA A 61 -2.31 -16.47 -0.82
C ALA A 61 -2.94 -17.26 -1.99
N GLN A 62 -2.65 -16.85 -3.22
CA GLN A 62 -3.11 -17.51 -4.45
C GLN A 62 -2.45 -18.87 -4.69
N CYS A 63 -1.19 -19.06 -4.28
CA CYS A 63 -0.49 -20.33 -4.40
C CYS A 63 -0.80 -21.32 -3.26
N ALA A 64 -1.41 -20.85 -2.16
CA ALA A 64 -1.80 -21.69 -1.03
C ALA A 64 -3.23 -22.22 -1.09
N SER A 65 -4.06 -21.74 -2.04
CA SER A 65 -5.40 -22.28 -2.36
C SER A 65 -5.33 -23.37 -3.41
#